data_AF-A0A6L8C461-F1
#
_entry.id   AF-A0A6L8C461-F1
#
_cell.length_a   1.000
_cell.length_b   1.000
_cell.length_c   1.000
_cell.angle_alpha   90.00
_cell.angle_beta   90.00
_cell.angle_gamma   90.00
#
_symmetry.space_group_name_H-M   'P 1'
#
loop_
_entity.id
_entity.type
_entity.pdbx_description
1 polymer ?
#
loop_
_entity_poly.entity_id
_entity_poly.type
_entity_poly.pdbx_seq_one_letter_code
_entity_poly.pdbx_strand_id
1 'polypeptide(L)'
;LVAVLTVTLIIGFLTIVGMFVYRFNSIGDSPVLSPLPDEISLPQGIEIDAFTQAKDWYLILTSENELLIYDRQTNELTQKIKIQNN
;
A
#
# COMPACT_ATOMS: atom_id res chain seq x y z
N LEU A 1 34.85 21.75 -25.36
CA LEU A 1 33.47 21.34 -25.70
C LEU A 1 33.03 20.08 -24.96
N VAL A 2 33.84 19.01 -24.92
CA VAL A 2 33.48 17.76 -24.19
C VAL A 2 33.26 17.98 -22.69
N ALA A 3 34.11 18.75 -22.01
CA ALA A 3 33.96 19.03 -20.58
C ALA A 3 32.61 19.68 -20.23
N VAL A 4 32.11 20.57 -21.08
CA VAL A 4 30.81 21.21 -20.89
C VAL A 4 29.67 20.19 -21.03
N LEU A 5 29.75 19.32 -22.04
CA LEU A 5 28.77 18.25 -22.24
C LEU A 5 28.74 17.29 -21.04
N THR A 6 29.91 16.93 -20.50
CA THR A 6 30.02 16.09 -19.31
C THR A 6 29.36 16.73 -18.09
N VAL A 7 29.60 18.01 -17.85
CA VAL A 7 28.99 18.74 -16.72
C VAL A 7 27.47 18.78 -16.86
N THR A 8 26.94 19.09 -18.05
CA THR A 8 25.49 19.14 -18.29
C THR A 8 24.83 17.78 -18.07
N LEU A 9 25.47 16.69 -18.52
CA LEU A 9 24.97 15.32 -18.30
C LEU A 9 24.90 14.96 -16.81
N ILE A 10 25.93 15.33 -16.04
CA ILE A 10 25.97 15.08 -14.61
C ILE A 10 24.86 15.86 -13.91
N ILE A 11 24.71 17.15 -14.21
CA ILE A 11 23.65 17.99 -13.61
C ILE A 11 22.26 17.44 -13.95
N GLY A 12 22.02 17.09 -15.22
CA GLY A 12 20.76 16.50 -15.65
C GLY A 12 20.46 15.19 -14.93
N PHE A 13 21.43 14.29 -14.85
CA PHE A 13 21.29 13.02 -14.14
C PHE A 13 21.03 13.21 -12.64
N LEU A 14 21.79 14.08 -11.96
CA LEU A 14 21.58 14.38 -10.54
C LEU A 14 20.20 15.00 -10.28
N THR A 15 19.69 15.82 -11.20
CA THR A 15 18.35 16.40 -11.09
C THR A 15 17.28 15.32 -11.17
N ILE A 16 17.39 14.40 -12.14
CA ILE A 16 16.46 13.28 -12.27
C ILE A 16 16.51 12.40 -11.02
N VAL A 17 17.69 11.97 -10.59
CA VAL A 17 17.86 11.14 -9.38
C VAL A 17 17.32 11.85 -8.14
N GLY A 18 17.63 13.13 -7.96
CA GLY A 18 17.13 13.94 -6.86
C GLY A 18 15.61 14.04 -6.84
N MET A 19 14.97 14.27 -7.98
CA MET A 19 13.51 14.27 -8.09
C MET A 19 12.90 12.90 -7.79
N PHE A 20 13.53 11.81 -8.23
CA PHE A 20 13.08 10.45 -7.89
C PHE A 20 13.14 10.19 -6.39
N VAL A 21 14.27 10.50 -5.74
CA VAL A 21 14.42 10.35 -4.28
C VAL A 21 13.42 11.22 -3.53
N TYR A 22 13.22 12.47 -3.95
CA TYR A 22 12.24 13.36 -3.33
C TYR A 22 10.81 12.83 -3.52
N ARG A 23 10.45 12.36 -4.71
CA ARG A 23 9.13 11.79 -4.99
C ARG A 23 8.89 10.52 -4.17
N PHE A 24 9.87 9.62 -4.08
CA PHE A 24 9.72 8.39 -3.29
C PHE A 24 9.68 8.66 -1.79
N ASN A 25 10.47 9.61 -1.27
CA ASN A 25 10.36 10.02 0.13
C ASN A 25 9.05 10.77 0.43
N SER A 26 8.54 11.57 -0.52
CA SER A 26 7.21 12.21 -0.39
C SER A 26 6.07 11.19 -0.42
N ILE A 27 6.27 9.99 -0.97
CA ILE A 27 5.33 8.87 -0.79
C ILE A 27 5.35 8.37 0.66
N GLY A 28 6.48 8.49 1.37
CA GLY A 28 6.63 8.22 2.80
C GLY A 28 6.05 9.29 3.73
N ASP A 29 5.80 10.51 3.23
CA ASP A 29 4.96 11.53 3.90
C ASP A 29 3.45 11.27 3.72
N SER A 30 3.07 10.21 2.98
CA SER A 30 1.76 9.61 3.19
C SER A 30 1.72 9.10 4.63
N PRO A 31 0.65 9.36 5.43
CA PRO A 31 0.44 8.83 6.76
C PRO A 31 1.12 7.48 6.90
N VAL A 32 2.14 7.44 7.78
CA VAL A 32 2.90 6.24 8.12
C VAL A 32 1.94 5.09 8.03
N LEU A 33 2.15 4.23 7.04
CA LEU A 33 1.28 3.10 6.78
C LEU A 33 1.27 2.30 8.10
N SER A 34 0.26 2.47 8.97
CA SER A 34 0.23 1.91 10.32
C SER A 34 0.60 0.44 10.26
N PRO A 35 1.68 -0.02 10.92
CA PRO A 35 2.19 -1.37 10.74
C PRO A 35 1.04 -2.37 10.83
N LEU A 36 0.93 -3.26 9.83
CA LEU A 36 -0.08 -4.31 9.92
C LEU A 36 0.23 -5.15 11.17
N PRO A 37 -0.81 -5.62 11.89
CA PRO A 37 -0.60 -6.49 13.02
C PRO A 37 0.18 -7.73 12.58
N ASP A 38 1.10 -8.21 13.43
CA ASP A 38 1.97 -9.36 13.16
C ASP A 38 1.16 -10.64 12.89
N GLU A 39 -0.07 -10.71 13.41
CA GLU A 39 -1.00 -11.81 13.21
C GLU A 39 -2.43 -11.29 13.07
N ILE A 40 -3.14 -11.76 12.03
CA ILE A 40 -4.57 -11.49 11.82
C ILE A 40 -5.31 -12.79 12.14
N SER A 41 -5.90 -12.87 13.34
CA SER A 41 -6.74 -14.01 13.72
C SER A 41 -8.10 -13.91 13.03
N LEU A 42 -8.40 -14.86 12.14
CA LEU A 42 -9.72 -14.97 11.53
C LEU A 42 -10.68 -15.71 12.47
N PRO A 43 -12.00 -15.45 12.37
CA PRO A 43 -13.01 -16.31 12.97
C PRO A 43 -12.79 -17.77 12.57
N GLN A 44 -13.01 -18.71 13.50
CA GLN A 44 -12.67 -20.12 13.32
C GLN A 44 -13.25 -20.70 12.02
N GLY A 45 -12.36 -21.25 11.20
CA GLY A 45 -12.73 -22.03 10.00
C GLY A 45 -12.85 -21.23 8.70
N ILE A 46 -12.54 -19.93 8.71
CA ILE A 46 -12.59 -19.11 7.49
C ILE A 46 -11.25 -19.17 6.75
N GLU A 47 -11.25 -19.76 5.56
CA GLU A 47 -10.15 -19.68 4.61
C GLU A 47 -10.16 -18.33 3.87
N ILE A 48 -8.97 -17.81 3.56
CA ILE A 48 -8.78 -16.54 2.84
C ILE A 48 -8.53 -16.85 1.37
N ASP A 49 -9.35 -16.27 0.49
CA ASP A 49 -9.13 -16.34 -0.95
C ASP A 49 -8.20 -15.21 -1.42
N ALA A 50 -8.32 -14.02 -0.83
CA ALA A 50 -7.48 -12.88 -1.18
C ALA A 50 -7.33 -11.88 -0.03
N PHE A 51 -6.17 -11.20 -0.02
CA PHE A 51 -5.86 -10.11 0.90
C PHE A 51 -5.43 -8.87 0.10
N THR A 52 -5.95 -7.70 0.45
CA THR A 52 -5.53 -6.42 -0.15
C THR A 52 -5.40 -5.36 0.92
N GLN A 53 -4.34 -4.56 0.84
CA GLN A 53 -4.08 -3.46 1.76
C GLN A 53 -4.11 -2.12 1.03
N ALA A 54 -4.72 -1.13 1.66
CA ALA A 54 -4.67 0.26 1.26
C ALA A 54 -4.06 1.10 2.40
N LYS A 55 -4.05 2.41 2.22
CA LYS A 55 -3.42 3.34 3.16
C LYS A 55 -4.03 3.25 4.57
N ASP A 56 -5.35 3.35 4.64
CA ASP A 56 -6.11 3.52 5.88
C ASP A 56 -6.95 2.27 6.25
N TRP A 57 -6.98 1.26 5.39
CA TRP A 57 -7.77 0.05 5.57
C TRP A 57 -7.10 -1.18 4.94
N TYR A 58 -7.51 -2.36 5.38
CA TYR A 58 -7.20 -3.61 4.70
C TYR A 58 -8.47 -4.43 4.51
N LEU A 59 -8.46 -5.26 3.48
CA LEU A 59 -9.58 -6.08 3.07
C LEU A 59 -9.16 -7.55 3.06
N ILE A 60 -10.06 -8.39 3.55
CA ILE A 60 -9.96 -9.85 3.48
C ILE A 60 -11.16 -10.36 2.69
N LEU A 61 -10.89 -11.12 1.62
CA LEU A 61 -11.90 -11.90 0.92
C LEU A 61 -11.91 -13.31 1.53
N THR A 62 -13.05 -13.70 2.07
CA THR A 62 -13.28 -15.04 2.62
C THR A 62 -13.76 -15.99 1.53
N SER A 63 -13.54 -17.29 1.73
CA SER A 63 -14.07 -18.34 0.84
C SER A 63 -15.60 -18.43 0.83
N GLU A 64 -16.29 -17.73 1.73
CA GLU A 64 -17.75 -17.57 1.72
C GLU A 64 -18.23 -16.42 0.81
N ASN A 65 -17.34 -15.90 -0.06
CA ASN A 65 -17.58 -14.75 -0.92
C ASN A 65 -17.95 -13.48 -0.12
N GLU A 66 -17.36 -13.30 1.06
CA GLU A 66 -17.52 -12.10 1.87
C GLU A 66 -16.25 -11.25 1.86
N LEU A 67 -16.41 -9.96 1.61
CA LEU A 67 -15.37 -8.95 1.78
C LEU A 67 -15.50 -8.33 3.17
N LEU A 68 -14.45 -8.46 3.96
CA LEU A 68 -14.33 -7.86 5.29
C LEU A 68 -13.32 -6.71 5.20
N ILE A 69 -13.79 -5.49 5.41
CA ILE A 69 -12.97 -4.28 5.36
C ILE A 69 -12.73 -3.81 6.78
N TYR A 70 -11.47 -3.73 7.17
CA TYR A 70 -11.03 -3.31 8.49
C TYR A 70 -10.31 -1.97 8.41
N ASP A 71 -10.58 -1.11 9.38
CA ASP A 71 -9.77 0.09 9.61
C ASP A 71 -8.39 -0.34 10.13
N ARG A 72 -7.34 0.23 9.57
CA ARG A 72 -5.97 -0.18 9.85
C ARG A 72 -5.41 0.44 11.14
N GLN A 73 -5.99 1.54 11.61
CA GLN A 73 -5.59 2.18 12.86
C GLN A 73 -6.27 1.51 14.05
N THR A 74 -7.55 1.16 13.91
CA THR A 74 -8.35 0.62 15.03
C THR A 74 -8.50 -0.90 14.99
N ASN A 75 -8.22 -1.55 13.85
CA ASN A 75 -8.50 -2.97 13.62
C ASN A 75 -10.01 -3.29 13.76
N GLU A 76 -10.88 -2.30 13.60
CA GLU A 76 -12.32 -2.49 13.67
C GLU A 76 -12.87 -2.84 12.29
N LEU A 77 -13.83 -3.77 12.24
CA LEU A 77 -14.56 -4.09 11.03
C LEU A 77 -15.43 -2.90 10.63
N THR A 78 -15.01 -2.17 9.60
CA THR A 78 -15.73 -1.01 9.08
C THR A 78 -16.88 -1.43 8.18
N GLN A 79 -16.65 -2.41 7.31
CA GLN A 79 -17.66 -2.86 6.34
C GLN A 79 -17.59 -4.37 6.12
N LYS A 80 -18.77 -4.97 5.97
CA LYS A 80 -18.95 -6.35 5.52
C LYS A 80 -19.82 -6.34 4.27
N ILE A 81 -19.26 -6.84 3.16
CA ILE A 81 -19.95 -6.88 1.86
C ILE A 81 -20.02 -8.33 1.40
N LYS A 82 -21.22 -8.83 1.11
CA LYS A 82 -21.41 -10.16 0.52
C LYS A 82 -21.46 -10.05 -0.99
N ILE A 83 -20.58 -10.76 -1.68
CA ILE A 83 -20.59 -10.83 -3.15
C ILE A 83 -21.68 -11.84 -3.55
N GLN A 84 -22.61 -11.41 -4.39
CA GLN A 84 -23.57 -12.29 -5.05
C GLN A 84 -23.13 -12.43 -6.51
N ASN A 85 -22.78 -13.64 -6.93
CA ASN A 85 -22.66 -13.94 -8.35
C ASN A 85 -24.07 -14.03 -8.93
N ASN A 86 -24.33 -13.28 -10.00
CA ASN A 86 -25.55 -13.32 -10.80
C ASN A 86 -25.38 -14.30 -11.96
#